data_AF-A0A965G4Y7-F1
#
_entry.id   AF-A0A965G4Y7-F1
#
_cell.length_a   1.000
_cell.length_b   1.000
_cell.length_c   1.000
_cell.angle_alpha   90.00
_cell.angle_beta   90.00
_cell.angle_gamma   90.00
#
_symmetry.space_group_name_H-M   'P 1'
#
loop_
_entity.id
_entity.type
_entity.pdbx_description
1 polymer ?
#
loop_
_entity_poly.entity_id
_entity_poly.type
_entity_poly.pdbx_seq_one_letter_code
_entity_poly.pdbx_strand_id
1 'polypeptide(L)' 'MNHSENSLHGLGAEFSSPSALMHAAEKVRDSGFRKWDVYSPFPIHGMDAAMGFQRSR' A
#
# COMPACT_ATOMS: atom_id res chain seq x y z
N MET A 1 19.64 -10.98 -25.55
CA MET A 1 18.52 -10.05 -25.77
C MET A 1 18.41 -9.20 -24.52
N ASN A 2 18.97 -7.99 -24.55
CA ASN A 2 19.07 -7.11 -23.39
C ASN A 2 17.75 -6.35 -23.24
N HIS A 3 16.95 -6.71 -22.23
CA HIS A 3 15.75 -5.95 -21.90
C HIS A 3 16.13 -4.70 -21.09
N SER A 4 16.18 -3.56 -21.79
CA SER A 4 15.84 -2.20 -21.34
C SER A 4 16.18 -1.80 -19.89
N GLU A 5 17.27 -1.04 -19.75
CA GLU A 5 17.81 -0.38 -18.55
C GLU A 5 16.95 0.80 -18.01
N ASN A 6 15.61 0.78 -18.09
CA ASN A 6 14.77 1.80 -17.44
C ASN A 6 13.27 1.44 -17.30
N SER A 7 12.93 0.29 -16.73
CA SER A 7 11.53 -0.08 -16.47
C SER A 7 11.04 0.48 -15.13
N LEU A 8 9.88 1.16 -15.11
CA LEU A 8 9.26 1.60 -13.87
C LEU A 8 8.76 0.39 -13.07
N HIS A 9 9.43 0.08 -11.96
CA HIS A 9 9.09 -1.07 -11.12
C HIS A 9 7.91 -0.84 -10.18
N GLY A 10 7.65 0.42 -9.80
CA GLY A 10 6.58 0.77 -8.87
C GLY A 10 6.57 2.26 -8.55
N LEU A 11 5.59 2.66 -7.76
CA LEU A 11 5.42 4.02 -7.25
C LEU A 11 5.26 3.96 -5.73
N GLY A 12 5.84 4.93 -5.03
CA GLY A 12 5.70 5.09 -3.58
C GLY A 12 5.20 6.48 -3.24
N ALA A 13 4.54 6.60 -2.09
CA ALA A 13 4.09 7.88 -1.54
C ALA A 13 4.35 7.90 -0.04
N GLU A 14 4.88 9.01 0.45
CA GLU A 14 5.13 9.24 1.87
C GLU A 14 4.02 10.06 2.50
N PHE A 15 3.68 9.75 3.75
CA PHE A 15 2.63 10.40 4.50
C PHE A 15 3.16 10.80 5.88
N SER A 16 2.88 12.05 6.28
CA SER A 16 3.37 12.62 7.53
C SER A 16 2.64 12.12 8.78
N SER A 17 1.55 11.36 8.63
CA SER A 17 0.80 10.82 9.75
C SER A 17 0.21 9.43 9.47
N PRO A 18 0.01 8.60 10.51
CA PRO A 18 -0.65 7.30 10.37
C PRO A 18 -2.07 7.40 9.81
N SER A 19 -2.83 8.43 10.19
CA SER A 19 -4.19 8.65 9.69
C SER A 19 -4.22 8.95 8.19
N ALA A 20 -3.29 9.77 7.69
CA ALA A 20 -3.18 10.04 6.26
C ALA A 20 -2.80 8.78 5.47
N LEU A 21 -1.87 7.98 6.00
CA LEU A 21 -1.47 6.70 5.42
C LEU A 21 -2.63 5.69 5.38
N MET A 22 -3.41 5.60 6.46
CA MET A 22 -4.62 4.78 6.53
C MET A 22 -5.65 5.15 5.46
N HIS A 23 -5.97 6.44 5.32
CA HIS A 23 -6.90 6.90 4.29
C HIS A 23 -6.37 6.68 2.86
N ALA A 24 -5.06 6.75 2.67
CA ALA A 24 -4.45 6.39 1.39
C ALA A 24 -4.62 4.90 1.08
N ALA A 25 -4.39 4.02 2.07
CA ALA A 25 -4.60 2.58 1.93
C ALA A 25 -6.06 2.25 1.55
N GLU A 26 -7.04 2.88 2.20
CA GLU A 26 -8.47 2.74 1.85
C GLU A 26 -8.73 3.13 0.39
N LYS A 27 -8.21 4.28 -0.06
CA LYS A 27 -8.39 4.74 -1.44
C LYS A 27 -7.73 3.80 -2.46
N VAL A 28 -6.54 3.28 -2.15
CA VAL A 28 -5.83 2.34 -3.04
C VAL A 28 -6.60 1.02 -3.15
N ARG A 29 -7.09 0.49 -2.02
CA ARG A 29 -8.00 -0.67 -2.00
C ARG A 29 -9.25 -0.41 -2.84
N ASP A 30 -9.95 0.69 -2.59
CA ASP A 30 -11.22 1.02 -3.23
C ASP A 30 -11.07 1.30 -4.74
N SER A 31 -9.88 1.73 -5.16
CA SER A 31 -9.52 1.89 -6.59
C SER A 31 -9.22 0.55 -7.28
N GLY A 32 -9.26 -0.58 -6.57
CA GLY A 32 -9.09 -1.91 -7.15
C GLY A 32 -7.64 -2.35 -7.32
N PHE A 33 -6.66 -1.65 -6.74
CA PHE A 33 -5.26 -2.09 -6.78
C PHE A 33 -5.08 -3.36 -5.95
N ARG A 34 -4.36 -4.34 -6.52
CA ARG A 34 -4.21 -5.70 -5.95
C ARG A 34 -2.79 -6.04 -5.52
N LYS A 35 -1.79 -5.33 -6.04
CA LYS A 35 -0.37 -5.59 -5.79
C LYS A 35 0.31 -4.32 -5.27
N TRP A 36 0.23 -4.13 -3.97
CA TRP A 36 0.78 -2.99 -3.24
C TRP A 36 0.93 -3.36 -1.77
N ASP A 37 1.64 -2.54 -1.00
CA ASP A 37 1.90 -2.76 0.42
C ASP A 37 2.02 -1.42 1.16
N VAL A 38 1.96 -1.46 2.48
CA VAL A 38 2.13 -0.29 3.36
C VAL A 38 3.30 -0.52 4.31
N TYR A 39 4.24 0.42 4.33
CA TYR A 39 5.42 0.36 5.20
C TYR A 39 5.29 1.39 6.33
N SER A 40 5.51 0.94 7.56
CA SER A 40 5.53 1.79 8.76
C SER A 40 6.57 1.27 9.75
N PRO A 41 7.32 2.15 10.44
CA PRO A 41 8.32 1.74 11.44
C PRO A 41 7.67 1.23 12.75
N PHE A 42 6.35 1.29 12.87
CA PHE A 42 5.58 0.79 14.00
C PHE A 42 4.22 0.23 13.55
N PRO A 43 3.56 -0.61 14.38
CA PRO A 43 2.24 -1.14 14.05
C PRO A 43 1.17 -0.04 13.97
N ILE A 44 0.32 -0.10 12.94
CA ILE A 44 -0.85 0.77 12.80
C ILE A 44 -2.10 -0.08 12.96
N HIS A 45 -2.86 0.17 14.02
CA HIS A 45 -4.09 -0.57 14.29
C HIS A 45 -5.11 -0.34 13.18
N GLY A 46 -5.69 -1.42 12.66
CA GLY A 46 -6.71 -1.37 11.60
C GLY A 46 -6.17 -1.30 10.18
N MET A 47 -4.85 -1.26 9.96
CA MET A 47 -4.26 -1.21 8.62
C MET A 47 -4.69 -2.40 7.75
N ASP A 48 -4.71 -3.61 8.29
CA ASP A 48 -5.14 -4.80 7.54
C ASP A 48 -6.55 -4.66 6.97
N ALA A 49 -7.47 -4.07 7.76
CA ALA A 49 -8.83 -3.83 7.33
C ALA A 49 -8.90 -2.71 6.27
N ALA A 50 -8.11 -1.65 6.42
CA ALA A 50 -7.99 -0.58 5.42
C ALA A 50 -7.40 -1.07 4.10
N MET A 51 -6.43 -1.99 4.15
CA MET A 51 -5.88 -2.68 2.97
C MET A 51 -6.86 -3.70 2.37
N GLY A 52 -7.88 -4.10 3.13
CA GLY A 52 -8.92 -5.03 2.67
C GLY A 52 -8.53 -6.50 2.81
N PHE A 53 -7.56 -6.81 3.67
CA PHE A 53 -7.23 -8.20 3.97
C PHE A 53 -8.40 -8.87 4.70
N GLN A 54 -8.81 -10.02 4.19
CA GLN A 54 -9.78 -10.86 4.88
C GLN A 54 -9.11 -11.49 6.10
N ARG A 55 -9.83 -11.57 7.22
CA ARG A 55 -9.35 -12.33 8.37
C ARG A 55 -9.15 -13.79 7.93
N SER A 56 -7.95 -14.32 8.21
CA SER A 56 -7.69 -15.75 8.12
C SER A 56 -8.72 -16.53 8.94
N ARG A 57 -9.20 -17.64 8.39
CA ARG A 57 -10.09 -18.59 9.10
C ARG A 57 -9.33 -19.36 10.17
#